data_AF-K3X764-F1
#
_entry.id   AF-K3X764-F1
#
_cell.length_a   1.000
_cell.length_b   1.000
_cell.length_c   1.000
_cell.angle_alpha   90.00
_cell.angle_beta   90.00
_cell.angle_gamma   90.00
#
_symmetry.space_group_name_H-M   'P 1'
#
loop_
_entity.id
_entity.type
_entity.pdbx_description
1 polymer ?
#
loop_
_entity_poly.entity_id
_entity_poly.type
_entity_poly.pdbx_seq_one_letter_code
_entity_poly.pdbx_strand_id
1 'polypeptide(L)'
;MIRTVAGIVAPEAVAQVLPHEHVLHRITAHAAPTATTNNSSSTSVAPSSSLNGIRNEDLQAYRVSPLALGGQNLVLEKEDEAFRELEILGQAFKDDRAHARPLVVDVTLPIEGRDTFMATRVQVAQKANVHVAVVTTCAFEKIAATFPMGLSPIDQSERLAKVMETELMFGFTAANSEGALNAAQIGAGAIYQQIHVTTHILEEKDTILARGIALAQCRTHAPVYLSFSFDTTTKSEQQQCILAWIHELLRHDAKSDKIVVCHMDRWSDDNDANTAFLQTLLHLGVNLLFNMIGLSTVSDVALINPCITASTAATFEPPRDRTIANCVARLIHQQGSNLNQLLISTTLQQRIQYQRYGGGGYAYLDTFFKQRLLQHHDISDTQLQQLTTGNPLRLLSWYAPPAAPDVPKEYLKCSICKQDFEPIVGEYFTKFAYTYCGTKCLRRHSRRGFTPLDP
;
A
#
# COMPACT_ATOMS: atom_id res chain seq x y z
N MET A 1 -7.03 -14.13 -5.70
CA MET A 1 -6.53 -14.23 -4.30
C MET A 1 -6.01 -12.87 -3.86
N ILE A 2 -5.65 -12.69 -2.58
CA ILE A 2 -5.12 -11.44 -2.03
C ILE A 2 -3.64 -11.62 -1.71
N ARG A 3 -2.80 -10.69 -2.15
CA ARG A 3 -1.35 -10.72 -1.87
C ARG A 3 -1.05 -9.94 -0.59
N THR A 4 -0.42 -10.61 0.37
CA THR A 4 -0.05 -10.05 1.69
C THR A 4 1.43 -10.25 1.96
N VAL A 5 1.97 -9.57 2.98
CA VAL A 5 3.38 -9.71 3.39
C VAL A 5 3.72 -11.10 3.93
N ALA A 6 2.71 -11.86 4.39
CA ALA A 6 2.87 -13.21 4.92
C ALA A 6 2.53 -14.30 3.88
N GLY A 7 2.20 -13.92 2.64
CA GLY A 7 1.83 -14.84 1.57
C GLY A 7 0.48 -14.51 0.93
N ILE A 8 -0.08 -15.50 0.23
CA ILE A 8 -1.35 -15.35 -0.48
C ILE A 8 -2.51 -15.78 0.43
N VAL A 9 -3.56 -14.98 0.48
CA VAL A 9 -4.74 -15.18 1.32
C VAL A 9 -5.98 -15.30 0.44
N ALA A 10 -6.88 -16.21 0.81
CA ALA A 10 -8.16 -16.35 0.14
C ALA A 10 -9.15 -15.28 0.65
N PRO A 11 -10.03 -14.70 -0.19
CA PRO A 11 -10.94 -13.63 0.24
C PRO A 11 -11.82 -14.00 1.44
N GLU A 12 -12.27 -15.25 1.52
CA GLU A 12 -13.08 -15.81 2.61
C GLU A 12 -12.35 -15.88 3.97
N ALA A 13 -11.02 -15.79 3.98
CA ALA A 13 -10.21 -15.73 5.20
C ALA A 13 -10.12 -14.31 5.78
N VAL A 14 -10.76 -13.32 5.15
CA VAL A 14 -10.72 -11.92 5.60
C VAL A 14 -12.04 -11.51 6.22
N ALA A 15 -11.99 -11.02 7.46
CA ALA A 15 -13.16 -10.62 8.24
C ALA A 15 -13.60 -9.18 7.97
N GLN A 16 -12.64 -8.25 7.94
CA GLN A 16 -12.82 -6.82 7.70
C GLN A 16 -11.57 -6.29 7.00
N VAL A 17 -11.69 -5.24 6.19
CA VAL A 17 -10.54 -4.58 5.56
C VAL A 17 -10.46 -3.12 6.00
N LEU A 18 -9.27 -2.68 6.39
CA LEU A 18 -8.88 -1.27 6.50
C LEU A 18 -8.02 -0.92 5.27
N PRO A 19 -8.61 -0.33 4.22
CA PRO A 19 -7.96 -0.21 2.91
C PRO A 19 -6.88 0.87 2.83
N HIS A 20 -6.65 1.65 3.88
CA HIS A 20 -5.65 2.73 3.86
C HIS A 20 -5.15 3.10 5.25
N GLU A 21 -4.07 2.47 5.68
CA GLU A 21 -3.46 2.69 6.99
C GLU A 21 -1.94 2.75 6.91
N HIS A 22 -1.25 3.15 7.99
CA HIS A 22 0.19 3.00 8.12
C HIS A 22 0.56 2.17 9.34
N VAL A 23 1.15 0.99 9.14
CA VAL A 23 1.49 0.08 10.25
C VAL A 23 2.78 0.50 10.94
N LEU A 24 3.82 0.73 10.14
CA LEU A 24 5.10 1.27 10.61
C LEU A 24 5.60 2.29 9.59
N HIS A 25 6.05 3.47 10.04
CA HIS A 25 6.64 4.49 9.18
C HIS A 25 7.48 5.50 9.95
N ARG A 26 8.27 6.28 9.21
CA ARG A 26 9.01 7.44 9.70
C ARG A 26 8.87 8.60 8.72
N ILE A 27 7.87 9.44 8.93
CA ILE A 27 7.57 10.58 8.04
C ILE A 27 8.43 11.82 8.35
N THR A 28 8.85 11.98 9.61
CA THR A 28 9.57 13.17 10.09
C THR A 28 10.92 13.43 9.45
N ALA A 29 11.59 12.41 8.91
CA ALA A 29 12.92 12.55 8.31
C ALA A 29 12.93 13.51 7.10
N HIS A 30 11.76 13.77 6.51
CA HIS A 30 11.61 14.59 5.30
C HIS A 30 10.73 15.83 5.51
N ALA A 31 9.88 15.85 6.54
CA ALA A 31 8.89 16.90 6.77
C ALA A 31 9.39 18.08 7.63
N ALA A 32 10.58 17.98 8.24
CA ALA A 32 11.16 19.11 8.95
C ALA A 32 11.76 20.08 7.91
N PRO A 33 11.24 21.32 7.77
CA PRO A 33 11.96 22.32 7.00
C PRO A 33 13.34 22.46 7.62
N THR A 34 14.38 22.33 6.80
CA THR A 34 15.72 22.81 7.16
C THR A 34 15.55 24.24 7.61
N ALA A 35 15.55 24.46 8.93
CA ALA A 35 15.53 25.79 9.49
C ALA A 35 16.67 26.54 8.84
N THR A 36 16.34 27.59 8.09
CA THR A 36 17.28 28.50 7.45
C THR A 36 18.25 29.00 8.52
N THR A 37 19.42 28.37 8.59
CA THR A 37 20.54 28.80 9.42
C THR A 37 21.13 30.04 8.78
N ASN A 38 20.57 31.21 9.12
CA ASN A 38 21.31 32.44 9.16
C ASN A 38 21.25 32.98 10.60
N ASN A 39 22.43 32.96 11.24
CA ASN A 39 22.76 33.59 12.53
C ASN A 39 22.16 32.98 13.80
N SER A 40 22.94 32.12 14.46
CA SER A 40 23.66 32.44 15.71
C SER A 40 24.08 31.16 16.42
N SER A 41 25.21 31.26 17.11
CA SER A 41 25.85 30.24 17.92
C SER A 41 24.96 29.73 19.06
N SER A 42 24.03 28.83 18.76
CA SER A 42 23.40 27.96 19.74
C SER A 42 23.83 26.53 19.41
N THR A 43 24.59 25.93 20.32
CA THR A 43 24.86 24.50 20.41
C THR A 43 23.70 23.67 19.86
N SER A 44 23.97 22.93 18.79
CA SER A 44 23.09 21.89 18.27
C SER A 44 22.91 20.84 19.36
N VAL A 45 21.90 21.02 20.20
CA VAL A 45 21.34 19.93 20.99
C VAL A 45 20.78 18.97 19.94
N ALA A 46 21.53 17.91 19.67
CA ALA A 46 20.99 16.74 18.98
C ALA A 46 19.63 16.45 19.61
N PRO A 47 18.57 16.14 18.83
CA PRO A 47 17.28 15.83 19.40
C PRO A 47 17.54 14.76 20.44
N SER A 48 17.41 15.12 21.72
CA SER A 48 17.58 14.16 22.78
C SER A 48 16.57 13.09 22.43
N SER A 49 17.06 11.88 22.23
CA SER A 49 16.24 10.69 22.18
C SER A 49 15.44 10.73 23.46
N SER A 50 14.24 11.31 23.42
CA SER A 50 13.36 11.30 24.58
C SER A 50 12.92 9.85 24.69
N LEU A 51 13.70 9.10 25.47
CA LEU A 51 13.41 7.78 25.99
C LEU A 51 11.98 7.72 26.56
N ASN A 52 11.45 8.88 26.94
CA ASN A 52 10.07 9.09 27.34
C ASN A 52 9.21 9.30 26.08
N GLY A 53 8.36 8.33 25.75
CA GLY A 53 7.37 8.47 24.65
C GLY A 53 6.40 9.64 24.88
N ILE A 54 5.40 9.77 23.99
CA ILE A 54 4.38 10.83 24.09
C ILE A 54 3.73 10.85 25.47
N ARG A 55 3.74 12.02 26.12
CA ARG A 55 3.10 12.25 27.42
C ARG A 55 1.75 12.93 27.23
N ASN A 56 0.91 12.89 28.26
CA ASN A 56 -0.43 13.47 28.19
C ASN A 56 -0.39 14.99 27.98
N GLU A 57 0.58 15.67 28.59
CA GLU A 57 0.82 17.11 28.42
C GLU A 57 1.26 17.49 27.00
N ASP A 58 1.79 16.55 26.23
CA ASP A 58 2.23 16.79 24.84
C ASP A 58 1.06 16.72 23.84
N LEU A 59 -0.06 16.08 24.22
CA LEU A 59 -1.19 15.81 23.32
C LEU A 59 -1.82 17.08 22.75
N GLN A 60 -1.89 18.16 23.54
CA GLN A 60 -2.42 19.44 23.06
C GLN A 60 -1.55 20.02 21.94
N ALA A 61 -0.22 19.93 22.07
CA ALA A 61 0.70 20.42 21.05
C ALA A 61 0.58 19.58 19.76
N TYR A 62 0.52 18.26 19.88
CA TYR A 62 0.37 17.38 18.73
C TYR A 62 -0.97 17.52 18.02
N ARG A 63 -2.04 17.80 18.76
CA ARG A 63 -3.37 18.02 18.20
C ARG A 63 -3.39 19.19 17.20
N VAL A 64 -2.77 20.31 17.57
CA VAL A 64 -2.75 21.52 16.72
C VAL A 64 -1.59 21.54 15.73
N SER A 65 -0.53 20.78 15.99
CA SER A 65 0.64 20.67 15.12
C SER A 65 1.23 19.26 15.22
N PRO A 66 0.89 18.35 14.29
CA PRO A 66 1.41 16.99 14.31
C PRO A 66 2.94 16.89 14.23
N LEU A 67 3.61 17.94 13.74
CA LEU A 67 5.07 18.06 13.67
C LEU A 67 5.72 18.66 14.93
N ALA A 68 4.94 19.05 15.94
CA ALA A 68 5.45 19.60 17.18
C ALA A 68 6.46 18.66 17.87
N LEU A 69 7.26 19.20 18.80
CA LEU A 69 8.15 18.42 19.67
C LEU A 69 9.11 17.48 18.92
N GLY A 70 9.63 17.94 17.77
CA GLY A 70 10.54 17.15 16.93
C GLY A 70 9.84 16.09 16.07
N GLY A 71 8.52 16.22 15.88
CA GLY A 71 7.73 15.38 15.00
C GLY A 71 7.48 13.97 15.53
N GLN A 72 7.76 13.68 16.81
CA GLN A 72 7.66 12.30 17.33
C GLN A 72 6.28 11.65 17.14
N ASN A 73 5.23 12.44 16.94
CA ASN A 73 3.89 11.97 16.60
C ASN A 73 3.79 11.32 15.20
N LEU A 74 4.73 11.56 14.29
CA LEU A 74 4.75 10.96 12.94
C LEU A 74 5.83 9.87 12.78
N VAL A 75 6.27 9.28 13.89
CA VAL A 75 7.28 8.23 13.95
C VAL A 75 6.65 6.95 14.55
N LEU A 76 6.09 6.12 13.68
CA LEU A 76 5.48 4.84 14.06
C LEU A 76 6.47 3.72 13.77
N GLU A 77 7.53 3.58 14.57
CA GLU A 77 8.60 2.60 14.31
C GLU A 77 8.74 1.53 15.41
N LYS A 78 8.01 1.69 16.51
CA LYS A 78 8.12 0.79 17.67
C LYS A 78 7.25 -0.44 17.47
N GLU A 79 7.91 -1.61 17.37
CA GLU A 79 7.26 -2.92 17.20
C GLU A 79 6.16 -3.15 18.25
N ASP A 80 6.47 -2.93 19.53
CA ASP A 80 5.51 -3.15 20.62
C ASP A 80 4.26 -2.28 20.52
N GLU A 81 4.39 -1.03 20.04
CA GLU A 81 3.24 -0.14 19.88
C GLU A 81 2.36 -0.60 18.73
N ALA A 82 2.96 -0.92 17.57
CA ALA A 82 2.23 -1.44 16.43
C ALA A 82 1.56 -2.80 16.74
N PHE A 83 2.25 -3.67 17.47
CA PHE A 83 1.71 -4.98 17.89
C PHE A 83 0.49 -4.81 18.79
N ARG A 84 0.53 -3.94 19.81
CA ARG A 84 -0.62 -3.75 20.71
C ARG A 84 -1.85 -3.23 19.97
N GLU A 85 -1.67 -2.27 19.07
CA GLU A 85 -2.80 -1.69 18.31
C GLU A 85 -3.40 -2.70 17.33
N LEU A 86 -2.57 -3.50 16.64
CA LEU A 86 -3.06 -4.56 15.77
C LEU A 86 -3.61 -5.77 16.54
N GLU A 87 -3.10 -6.05 17.74
CA GLU A 87 -3.65 -7.08 18.63
C GLU A 87 -5.08 -6.74 19.03
N ILE A 88 -5.36 -5.47 19.36
CA ILE A 88 -6.72 -5.00 19.65
C ILE A 88 -7.64 -5.21 18.45
N LEU A 89 -7.18 -4.85 17.24
CA LEU A 89 -7.94 -5.11 16.00
C LEU A 89 -8.18 -6.62 15.80
N GLY A 90 -7.15 -7.45 15.95
CA GLY A 90 -7.27 -8.90 15.82
C GLY A 90 -8.22 -9.52 16.84
N GLN A 91 -8.25 -9.00 18.08
CA GLN A 91 -9.16 -9.43 19.14
C GLN A 91 -10.63 -9.13 18.84
N ALA A 92 -10.92 -7.98 18.21
CA ALA A 92 -12.28 -7.60 17.84
C ALA A 92 -12.97 -8.61 16.89
N PHE A 93 -12.20 -9.44 16.18
CA PHE A 93 -12.71 -10.41 15.20
C PHE A 93 -12.43 -11.88 15.56
N LYS A 94 -12.01 -12.18 16.81
CA LYS A 94 -11.69 -13.57 17.21
C LYS A 94 -12.88 -14.53 17.16
N ASP A 95 -14.08 -14.04 17.45
CA ASP A 95 -15.27 -14.88 17.62
C ASP A 95 -16.15 -14.96 16.37
N ASP A 96 -15.90 -14.14 15.34
CA ASP A 96 -16.95 -13.77 14.40
C ASP A 96 -17.08 -14.70 13.18
N ARG A 97 -16.03 -15.44 12.77
CA ARG A 97 -16.09 -16.48 11.72
C ARG A 97 -14.97 -17.49 11.93
N ALA A 98 -15.15 -18.72 11.47
CA ALA A 98 -14.19 -19.83 11.55
C ALA A 98 -12.82 -19.50 10.93
N HIS A 99 -11.98 -18.76 11.68
CA HIS A 99 -10.59 -18.37 11.39
C HIS A 99 -10.36 -17.14 10.48
N ALA A 100 -11.38 -16.34 10.16
CA ALA A 100 -11.18 -15.12 9.37
C ALA A 100 -10.47 -14.03 10.19
N ARG A 101 -9.63 -13.21 9.55
CA ARG A 101 -8.80 -12.19 10.21
C ARG A 101 -8.99 -10.83 9.55
N PRO A 102 -8.82 -9.72 10.28
CA PRO A 102 -8.82 -8.41 9.65
C PRO A 102 -7.61 -8.24 8.72
N LEU A 103 -7.78 -7.49 7.64
CA LEU A 103 -6.76 -7.13 6.66
C LEU A 103 -6.49 -5.63 6.71
N VAL A 104 -5.23 -5.26 6.86
CA VAL A 104 -4.78 -3.86 6.81
C VAL A 104 -3.99 -3.66 5.52
N VAL A 105 -4.34 -2.65 4.73
CA VAL A 105 -3.54 -2.20 3.60
C VAL A 105 -2.61 -1.10 4.11
N ASP A 106 -1.33 -1.45 4.29
CA ASP A 106 -0.28 -0.52 4.69
C ASP A 106 0.20 0.27 3.46
N VAL A 107 -0.19 1.54 3.40
CA VAL A 107 0.12 2.46 2.30
C VAL A 107 1.44 3.20 2.50
N THR A 108 2.25 2.81 3.50
CA THR A 108 3.59 3.36 3.71
C THR A 108 4.47 3.17 2.47
N LEU A 109 5.09 4.27 2.02
CA LEU A 109 6.00 4.29 0.87
C LEU A 109 7.46 3.96 1.24
N PRO A 110 8.32 3.60 0.25
CA PRO A 110 9.76 3.39 0.49
C PRO A 110 10.44 4.55 1.22
N ILE A 111 10.13 5.80 0.83
CA ILE A 111 10.66 7.02 1.47
C ILE A 111 10.19 7.18 2.92
N GLU A 112 9.04 6.60 3.27
CA GLU A 112 8.47 6.60 4.61
C GLU A 112 8.93 5.40 5.46
N GLY A 113 9.78 4.53 4.90
CA GLY A 113 10.32 3.36 5.60
C GLY A 113 9.60 2.03 5.30
N ARG A 114 8.88 1.90 4.18
CA ARG A 114 8.31 0.62 3.72
C ARG A 114 9.35 -0.49 3.73
N ASP A 115 10.49 -0.30 3.10
CA ASP A 115 11.46 -1.38 2.95
C ASP A 115 12.26 -1.60 4.24
N THR A 116 12.55 -0.52 4.98
CA THR A 116 13.31 -0.54 6.24
C THR A 116 12.63 -1.37 7.33
N PHE A 117 11.31 -1.24 7.49
CA PHE A 117 10.56 -1.89 8.58
C PHE A 117 9.86 -3.19 8.16
N MET A 118 10.19 -3.74 6.98
CA MET A 118 9.41 -4.85 6.41
C MET A 118 9.45 -6.12 7.26
N ALA A 119 10.62 -6.49 7.79
CA ALA A 119 10.75 -7.65 8.68
C ALA A 119 9.87 -7.50 9.93
N THR A 120 9.88 -6.31 10.54
CA THR A 120 9.04 -5.98 11.69
C THR A 120 7.56 -6.03 11.32
N ARG A 121 7.14 -5.52 10.15
CA ARG A 121 5.74 -5.62 9.69
C ARG A 121 5.27 -7.06 9.59
N VAL A 122 6.06 -7.94 8.98
CA VAL A 122 5.74 -9.37 8.87
C VAL A 122 5.59 -10.00 10.25
N GLN A 123 6.55 -9.74 11.15
CA GLN A 123 6.54 -10.27 12.51
C GLN A 123 5.32 -9.79 13.31
N VAL A 124 5.02 -8.49 13.26
CA VAL A 124 3.86 -7.91 13.95
C VAL A 124 2.55 -8.46 13.39
N ALA A 125 2.41 -8.53 12.06
CA ALA A 125 1.20 -9.07 11.42
C ALA A 125 0.93 -10.52 11.86
N GLN A 126 1.97 -11.36 11.88
CA GLN A 126 1.88 -12.75 12.34
C GLN A 126 1.51 -12.84 13.83
N LYS A 127 2.21 -12.10 14.70
CA LYS A 127 1.95 -12.11 16.15
C LYS A 127 0.55 -11.61 16.49
N ALA A 128 0.10 -10.52 15.84
CA ALA A 128 -1.20 -9.90 16.09
C ALA A 128 -2.36 -10.67 15.42
N ASN A 129 -2.07 -11.72 14.64
CA ASN A 129 -3.06 -12.49 13.91
C ASN A 129 -3.89 -11.64 12.93
N VAL A 130 -3.22 -10.74 12.20
CA VAL A 130 -3.82 -9.86 11.19
C VAL A 130 -3.16 -10.08 9.84
N HIS A 131 -3.90 -9.87 8.76
CA HIS A 131 -3.32 -9.79 7.43
C HIS A 131 -2.82 -8.38 7.16
N VAL A 132 -1.66 -8.25 6.52
CA VAL A 132 -1.13 -6.95 6.07
C VAL A 132 -0.77 -7.05 4.59
N ALA A 133 -1.38 -6.20 3.77
CA ALA A 133 -0.97 -6.00 2.37
C ALA A 133 -0.19 -4.70 2.29
N VAL A 134 0.94 -4.70 1.59
CA VAL A 134 1.75 -3.49 1.34
C VAL A 134 1.56 -3.02 -0.08
N VAL A 135 1.99 -1.79 -0.36
CA VAL A 135 1.81 -1.15 -1.66
C VAL A 135 3.11 -1.06 -2.46
N THR A 136 3.00 -1.03 -3.78
CA THR A 136 4.05 -0.56 -4.68
C THR A 136 3.78 0.90 -5.05
N THR A 137 4.81 1.61 -5.47
CA THR A 137 4.72 3.01 -5.88
C THR A 137 5.77 3.34 -6.94
N CYS A 138 5.60 4.46 -7.64
CA CYS A 138 6.66 5.08 -8.40
C CYS A 138 7.19 6.30 -7.64
N ALA A 139 8.49 6.28 -7.29
CA ALA A 139 9.16 7.46 -6.74
C ALA A 139 9.27 8.52 -7.84
N PHE A 140 8.45 9.56 -7.74
CA PHE A 140 8.34 10.61 -8.73
C PHE A 140 9.65 11.37 -8.93
N GLU A 141 10.40 11.64 -7.86
CA GLU A 141 11.69 12.34 -7.94
C GLU A 141 12.75 11.51 -8.67
N LYS A 142 12.57 10.18 -8.70
CA LYS A 142 13.47 9.27 -9.41
C LYS A 142 13.23 9.30 -10.91
N ILE A 143 12.09 9.79 -11.42
CA ILE A 143 11.82 9.91 -12.87
C ILE A 143 12.89 10.78 -13.53
N ALA A 144 13.19 11.94 -12.96
CA ALA A 144 14.21 12.85 -13.51
C ALA A 144 15.66 12.39 -13.24
N ALA A 145 15.93 11.75 -12.10
CA ALA A 145 17.29 11.41 -11.67
C ALA A 145 17.76 10.01 -12.12
N THR A 146 16.85 9.06 -12.36
CA THR A 146 17.16 7.64 -12.57
C THR A 146 16.83 7.15 -13.99
N PHE A 147 16.04 7.93 -14.75
CA PHE A 147 15.63 7.58 -16.10
C PHE A 147 16.47 8.40 -17.08
N PRO A 148 17.23 7.75 -17.97
CA PRO A 148 18.28 8.39 -18.73
C PRO A 148 17.72 9.48 -19.65
N MET A 149 18.53 10.53 -19.83
CA MET A 149 18.36 11.46 -20.95
C MET A 149 18.25 10.64 -22.25
N GLY A 150 17.12 10.79 -22.97
CA GLY A 150 16.93 10.19 -24.30
C GLY A 150 15.85 9.12 -24.44
N LEU A 151 15.14 8.72 -23.38
CA LEU A 151 13.95 7.87 -23.53
C LEU A 151 12.73 8.69 -23.96
N SER A 152 11.94 8.15 -24.89
CA SER A 152 10.65 8.75 -25.22
C SER A 152 9.70 8.69 -24.01
N PRO A 153 8.70 9.60 -23.91
CA PRO A 153 7.69 9.55 -22.85
C PRO A 153 7.01 8.17 -22.73
N ILE A 154 6.82 7.49 -23.87
CA ILE A 154 6.24 6.14 -23.95
C ILE A 154 7.13 5.12 -23.22
N ASP A 155 8.43 5.12 -23.53
CA ASP A 155 9.38 4.17 -22.95
C ASP A 155 9.58 4.42 -21.44
N GLN A 156 9.49 5.68 -21.02
CA GLN A 156 9.50 6.05 -19.60
C GLN A 156 8.29 5.45 -18.87
N SER A 157 7.07 5.61 -19.40
CA SER A 157 5.86 5.00 -18.83
C SER A 157 5.94 3.47 -18.79
N GLU A 158 6.44 2.83 -19.85
CA GLU A 158 6.64 1.38 -19.89
C GLU A 158 7.60 0.88 -18.81
N ARG A 159 8.69 1.60 -18.58
CA ARG A 159 9.65 1.25 -17.54
C ARG A 159 9.07 1.42 -16.13
N LEU A 160 8.31 2.49 -15.88
CA LEU A 160 7.58 2.67 -14.62
C LEU A 160 6.59 1.52 -14.40
N ALA A 161 5.82 1.18 -15.43
CA ALA A 161 4.88 0.07 -15.37
C ALA A 161 5.59 -1.24 -15.01
N LYS A 162 6.75 -1.51 -15.61
CA LYS A 162 7.50 -2.75 -15.36
C LYS A 162 8.05 -2.84 -13.94
N VAL A 163 8.47 -1.72 -13.34
CA VAL A 163 8.92 -1.69 -11.94
C VAL A 163 7.76 -2.09 -11.00
N MET A 164 6.59 -1.44 -11.15
CA MET A 164 5.41 -1.77 -10.35
C MET A 164 4.93 -3.19 -10.59
N GLU A 165 4.83 -3.62 -11.86
CA GLU A 165 4.47 -5.00 -12.24
C GLU A 165 5.40 -6.02 -11.58
N THR A 166 6.70 -5.72 -11.52
CA THR A 166 7.67 -6.62 -10.89
C THR A 166 7.40 -6.78 -9.39
N GLU A 167 7.19 -5.69 -8.65
CA GLU A 167 6.85 -5.77 -7.22
C GLU A 167 5.49 -6.44 -6.96
N LEU A 168 4.52 -6.26 -7.86
CA LEU A 168 3.18 -6.83 -7.77
C LEU A 168 3.14 -8.33 -8.09
N MET A 169 3.90 -8.78 -9.09
CA MET A 169 3.87 -10.15 -9.59
C MET A 169 4.96 -11.03 -8.98
N PHE A 170 6.14 -10.47 -8.76
CA PHE A 170 7.33 -11.20 -8.28
C PHE A 170 7.82 -10.69 -6.93
N GLY A 171 7.25 -9.62 -6.38
CA GLY A 171 7.70 -9.10 -5.09
C GLY A 171 9.03 -8.36 -5.15
N PHE A 172 9.55 -8.01 -3.98
CA PHE A 172 10.75 -7.20 -3.77
C PHE A 172 11.53 -7.64 -2.53
N THR A 173 12.80 -7.26 -2.46
CA THR A 173 13.70 -7.56 -1.34
C THR A 173 13.77 -6.37 -0.40
N ALA A 174 13.54 -6.60 0.90
CA ALA A 174 13.69 -5.57 1.91
C ALA A 174 15.18 -5.31 2.23
N ALA A 175 15.55 -4.04 2.42
CA ALA A 175 16.94 -3.57 2.52
C ALA A 175 17.77 -4.19 3.65
N ASN A 176 17.13 -4.72 4.70
CA ASN A 176 17.80 -5.25 5.91
C ASN A 176 17.60 -6.76 6.10
N SER A 177 17.34 -7.50 5.01
CA SER A 177 17.11 -8.94 5.03
C SER A 177 18.41 -9.75 5.11
N GLU A 178 19.32 -9.43 6.04
CA GLU A 178 20.50 -10.27 6.27
C GLU A 178 20.07 -11.57 6.97
N GLY A 179 19.72 -12.58 6.17
CA GLY A 179 19.72 -13.99 6.56
C GLY A 179 18.46 -14.61 7.17
N ALA A 180 17.42 -13.84 7.54
CA ALA A 180 16.23 -14.39 8.22
C ALA A 180 14.98 -14.55 7.33
N LEU A 181 14.76 -13.65 6.35
CA LEU A 181 13.71 -13.80 5.33
C LEU A 181 14.31 -14.51 4.11
N ASN A 182 14.82 -15.73 4.31
CA ASN A 182 15.34 -16.54 3.22
C ASN A 182 14.18 -16.86 2.24
N ALA A 183 14.33 -16.41 0.99
CA ALA A 183 13.58 -16.83 -0.21
C ALA A 183 12.09 -16.47 -0.35
N ALA A 184 11.40 -15.91 0.64
CA ALA A 184 10.01 -15.49 0.46
C ALA A 184 9.92 -14.09 -0.19
N GLN A 185 9.60 -14.03 -1.48
CA GLN A 185 9.28 -12.79 -2.19
C GLN A 185 8.06 -12.11 -1.55
N ILE A 186 8.30 -11.06 -0.77
CA ILE A 186 7.25 -10.16 -0.28
C ILE A 186 6.74 -9.39 -1.49
N GLY A 187 5.45 -9.43 -1.80
CA GLY A 187 4.94 -8.61 -2.88
C GLY A 187 3.77 -7.75 -2.52
N ALA A 188 3.61 -6.71 -3.32
CA ALA A 188 2.62 -5.67 -3.12
C ALA A 188 1.22 -6.19 -3.46
N GLY A 189 0.23 -5.79 -2.66
CA GLY A 189 -1.18 -6.09 -2.88
C GLY A 189 -1.92 -5.00 -3.66
N ALA A 190 -1.33 -3.81 -3.80
CA ALA A 190 -1.93 -2.68 -4.50
C ALA A 190 -0.86 -1.68 -4.97
N ILE A 191 -1.25 -0.75 -5.84
CA ILE A 191 -0.47 0.44 -6.20
C ILE A 191 -0.96 1.60 -5.32
N TYR A 192 -0.07 2.33 -4.68
CA TYR A 192 -0.39 3.59 -4.02
C TYR A 192 0.53 4.70 -4.55
N GLN A 193 -0.08 5.76 -5.06
CA GLN A 193 0.64 6.90 -5.58
C GLN A 193 0.23 8.17 -4.84
N GLN A 194 1.22 8.80 -4.23
CA GLN A 194 1.10 10.18 -3.79
C GLN A 194 1.35 11.09 -4.99
N ILE A 195 0.40 11.96 -5.26
CA ILE A 195 0.39 12.92 -6.37
C ILE A 195 0.36 14.31 -5.77
N HIS A 196 1.28 15.16 -6.21
CA HIS A 196 1.27 16.56 -5.87
C HIS A 196 0.94 17.39 -7.10
N VAL A 197 -0.20 18.08 -7.06
CA VAL A 197 -0.72 18.81 -8.19
C VAL A 197 -0.53 20.31 -7.99
N THR A 198 0.25 20.91 -8.87
CA THR A 198 0.52 22.35 -8.92
C THR A 198 -0.56 23.09 -9.72
N THR A 199 -1.05 22.49 -10.81
CA THR A 199 -2.06 23.08 -11.71
C THR A 199 -3.03 22.02 -12.23
N HIS A 200 -4.20 22.45 -12.73
CA HIS A 200 -5.19 21.53 -13.34
C HIS A 200 -4.80 21.02 -14.72
N ILE A 201 -3.75 21.58 -15.32
CA ILE A 201 -3.18 21.10 -16.58
C ILE A 201 -2.11 20.07 -16.23
N LEU A 202 -2.32 18.83 -16.67
CA LEU A 202 -1.34 17.78 -16.49
C LEU A 202 -0.06 18.13 -17.25
N GLU A 203 1.06 18.15 -16.52
CA GLU A 203 2.36 18.28 -17.14
C GLU A 203 2.75 16.97 -17.85
N GLU A 204 3.76 17.02 -18.71
CA GLU A 204 4.26 15.82 -19.41
C GLU A 204 4.65 14.71 -18.42
N LYS A 205 5.29 15.09 -17.30
CA LYS A 205 5.65 14.17 -16.21
C LYS A 205 4.43 13.47 -15.59
N ASP A 206 3.32 14.18 -15.45
CA ASP A 206 2.08 13.65 -14.87
C ASP A 206 1.44 12.65 -15.83
N THR A 207 1.46 12.98 -17.13
CA THR A 207 1.01 12.10 -18.21
C THR A 207 1.84 10.82 -18.28
N ILE A 208 3.18 10.92 -18.17
CA ILE A 208 4.08 9.77 -18.15
C ILE A 208 3.78 8.85 -16.95
N LEU A 209 3.60 9.43 -15.77
CA LEU A 209 3.29 8.70 -14.54
C LEU A 209 1.90 8.04 -14.62
N ALA A 210 0.86 8.79 -14.99
CA ALA A 210 -0.50 8.29 -15.16
C ALA A 210 -0.52 7.09 -16.13
N ARG A 211 0.13 7.22 -17.28
CA ARG A 211 0.24 6.11 -18.23
C ARG A 211 0.98 4.91 -17.64
N GLY A 212 2.09 5.11 -16.93
CA GLY A 212 2.82 4.01 -16.29
C GLY A 212 1.99 3.25 -15.26
N ILE A 213 1.20 3.98 -14.45
CA ILE A 213 0.25 3.40 -13.48
C ILE A 213 -0.87 2.64 -14.21
N ALA A 214 -1.47 3.22 -15.24
CA ALA A 214 -2.52 2.59 -16.02
C ALA A 214 -2.05 1.28 -16.66
N LEU A 215 -0.85 1.27 -17.26
CA LEU A 215 -0.23 0.07 -17.84
C LEU A 215 0.01 -1.02 -16.80
N ALA A 216 0.58 -0.67 -15.63
CA ALA A 216 0.78 -1.63 -14.54
C ALA A 216 -0.54 -2.22 -14.05
N GLN A 217 -1.57 -1.38 -13.86
CA GLN A 217 -2.90 -1.83 -13.46
C GLN A 217 -3.53 -2.74 -14.52
N CYS A 218 -3.44 -2.42 -15.80
CA CYS A 218 -4.00 -3.25 -16.86
C CYS A 218 -3.33 -4.63 -16.94
N ARG A 219 -2.01 -4.71 -16.73
CA ARG A 219 -1.24 -5.96 -16.80
C ARG A 219 -1.43 -6.86 -15.59
N THR A 220 -1.67 -6.27 -14.42
CA THR A 220 -1.74 -7.01 -13.16
C THR A 220 -3.15 -7.14 -12.62
N HIS A 221 -4.06 -6.24 -12.99
CA HIS A 221 -5.38 -6.01 -12.36
C HIS A 221 -5.32 -5.52 -10.90
N ALA A 222 -4.15 -5.09 -10.42
CA ALA A 222 -4.00 -4.54 -9.08
C ALA A 222 -4.77 -3.22 -8.91
N PRO A 223 -5.41 -2.97 -7.75
CA PRO A 223 -6.08 -1.71 -7.48
C PRO A 223 -5.07 -0.57 -7.32
N VAL A 224 -5.49 0.63 -7.70
CA VAL A 224 -4.69 1.86 -7.68
C VAL A 224 -5.30 2.85 -6.70
N TYR A 225 -4.57 3.20 -5.66
CA TYR A 225 -4.93 4.20 -4.67
C TYR A 225 -4.19 5.50 -4.98
N LEU A 226 -4.95 6.59 -5.17
CA LEU A 226 -4.42 7.90 -5.54
C LEU A 226 -4.65 8.89 -4.41
N SER A 227 -3.57 9.43 -3.85
CA SER A 227 -3.62 10.47 -2.82
C SER A 227 -3.12 11.79 -3.38
N PHE A 228 -3.97 12.82 -3.34
CA PHE A 228 -3.69 14.12 -3.94
C PHE A 228 -3.40 15.21 -2.92
N SER A 229 -2.22 15.83 -3.01
CA SER A 229 -1.90 17.13 -2.40
C SER A 229 -1.91 18.23 -3.47
N PHE A 230 -2.14 19.47 -3.06
CA PHE A 230 -2.37 20.59 -3.98
C PHE A 230 -1.67 21.85 -3.50
N ASP A 231 -1.13 22.63 -4.44
CA ASP A 231 -0.70 24.02 -4.18
C ASP A 231 -1.87 25.01 -4.27
N THR A 232 -2.90 24.68 -5.05
CA THR A 232 -4.12 25.50 -5.14
C THR A 232 -4.92 25.48 -3.85
N THR A 233 -5.43 26.65 -3.47
CA THR A 233 -6.27 26.86 -2.29
C THR A 233 -7.76 26.62 -2.56
N THR A 234 -8.21 26.62 -3.83
CA THR A 234 -9.65 26.53 -4.13
C THR A 234 -10.11 25.10 -4.33
N LYS A 235 -11.25 24.71 -3.71
CA LYS A 235 -11.83 23.38 -3.89
C LYS A 235 -12.15 23.06 -5.36
N SER A 236 -12.61 24.05 -6.13
CA SER A 236 -12.97 23.86 -7.54
C SER A 236 -11.77 23.48 -8.41
N GLU A 237 -10.62 24.12 -8.22
CA GLU A 237 -9.41 23.77 -8.98
C GLU A 237 -8.89 22.39 -8.57
N GLN A 238 -8.91 22.07 -7.27
CA GLN A 238 -8.55 20.74 -6.76
C GLN A 238 -9.43 19.63 -7.37
N GLN A 239 -10.73 19.88 -7.52
CA GLN A 239 -11.67 18.96 -8.17
C GLN A 239 -11.31 18.75 -9.65
N GLN A 240 -11.02 19.82 -10.39
CA GLN A 240 -10.60 19.74 -11.78
C GLN A 240 -9.27 18.98 -11.95
N CYS A 241 -8.31 19.21 -11.07
CA CYS A 241 -7.05 18.47 -11.02
C CYS A 241 -7.28 16.96 -10.88
N ILE A 242 -8.13 16.54 -9.94
CA ILE A 242 -8.46 15.13 -9.75
C ILE A 242 -9.12 14.57 -11.01
N LEU A 243 -10.12 15.26 -11.57
CA LEU A 243 -10.80 14.82 -12.78
C LEU A 243 -9.84 14.66 -13.97
N ALA A 244 -8.90 15.59 -14.15
CA ALA A 244 -7.89 15.51 -15.20
C ALA A 244 -7.03 14.25 -15.04
N TRP A 245 -6.56 13.95 -13.83
CA TRP A 245 -5.80 12.73 -13.55
C TRP A 245 -6.60 11.44 -13.79
N ILE A 246 -7.86 11.41 -13.36
CA ILE A 246 -8.73 10.25 -13.60
C ILE A 246 -8.96 10.06 -15.10
N HIS A 247 -9.28 11.13 -15.83
CA HIS A 247 -9.44 11.04 -17.28
C HIS A 247 -8.18 10.57 -18.00
N GLU A 248 -7.00 11.02 -17.57
CA GLU A 248 -5.74 10.56 -18.19
C GLU A 248 -5.47 9.08 -17.91
N LEU A 249 -5.76 8.58 -16.70
CA LEU A 249 -5.68 7.14 -16.41
C LEU A 249 -6.63 6.33 -17.30
N LEU A 250 -7.89 6.77 -17.42
CA LEU A 250 -8.90 6.10 -18.24
C LEU A 250 -8.56 6.16 -19.74
N ARG A 251 -7.89 7.21 -20.20
CA ARG A 251 -7.40 7.34 -21.58
C ARG A 251 -6.37 6.28 -21.94
N HIS A 252 -5.66 5.74 -20.94
CA HIS A 252 -4.71 4.62 -21.08
C HIS A 252 -5.29 3.29 -20.57
N ASP A 253 -6.59 3.11 -20.74
CA ASP A 253 -7.34 1.86 -20.52
C ASP A 253 -7.40 1.34 -19.07
N ALA A 254 -6.95 2.15 -18.09
CA ALA A 254 -7.09 1.79 -16.68
C ALA A 254 -8.55 1.47 -16.35
N LYS A 255 -8.78 0.34 -15.68
CA LYS A 255 -10.13 -0.05 -15.25
C LYS A 255 -10.61 0.87 -14.13
N SER A 256 -11.68 1.62 -14.37
CA SER A 256 -12.20 2.62 -13.42
C SER A 256 -12.58 1.98 -12.08
N ASP A 257 -13.19 0.80 -12.10
CA ASP A 257 -13.59 0.05 -10.91
C ASP A 257 -12.42 -0.45 -10.05
N LYS A 258 -11.18 -0.32 -10.54
CA LYS A 258 -9.93 -0.59 -9.81
C LYS A 258 -9.20 0.67 -9.36
N ILE A 259 -9.71 1.86 -9.68
CA ILE A 259 -9.14 3.13 -9.21
C ILE A 259 -9.86 3.55 -7.92
N VAL A 260 -9.08 3.98 -6.94
CA VAL A 260 -9.52 4.48 -5.64
C VAL A 260 -8.98 5.89 -5.46
N VAL A 261 -9.86 6.86 -5.24
CA VAL A 261 -9.48 8.23 -4.90
C VAL A 261 -9.49 8.37 -3.38
N CYS A 262 -8.34 8.61 -2.77
CA CYS A 262 -8.17 8.70 -1.32
C CYS A 262 -8.61 10.07 -0.77
N HIS A 263 -8.92 10.13 0.53
CA HIS A 263 -9.20 11.37 1.25
C HIS A 263 -10.44 12.12 0.75
N MET A 264 -11.48 11.38 0.33
CA MET A 264 -12.74 11.97 -0.15
C MET A 264 -13.52 12.69 0.96
N ASP A 265 -13.13 12.47 2.22
CA ASP A 265 -13.64 13.21 3.37
C ASP A 265 -13.52 14.74 3.21
N ARG A 266 -12.52 15.23 2.45
CA ARG A 266 -12.32 16.67 2.15
C ARG A 266 -13.54 17.36 1.52
N TRP A 267 -14.39 16.58 0.85
CA TRP A 267 -15.60 17.04 0.17
C TRP A 267 -16.87 16.49 0.84
N SER A 268 -16.78 16.07 2.11
CA SER A 268 -17.92 15.53 2.88
C SER A 268 -18.88 16.59 3.44
N ASP A 269 -18.48 17.87 3.41
CA ASP A 269 -19.34 18.97 3.82
C ASP A 269 -20.61 19.07 2.97
N ASP A 270 -21.66 19.60 3.58
CA ASP A 270 -22.99 19.71 2.96
C ASP A 270 -23.04 20.90 1.99
N ASN A 271 -22.37 20.73 0.85
CA ASN A 271 -22.30 21.69 -0.23
C ASN A 271 -22.65 20.98 -1.54
N ASP A 272 -23.58 21.55 -2.31
CA ASP A 272 -24.07 20.99 -3.58
C ASP A 272 -22.93 20.75 -4.59
N ALA A 273 -21.94 21.65 -4.66
CA ALA A 273 -20.80 21.50 -5.56
C ALA A 273 -19.92 20.31 -5.17
N ASN A 274 -19.72 20.07 -3.87
CA ASN A 274 -18.93 18.94 -3.38
C ASN A 274 -19.67 17.62 -3.59
N THR A 275 -20.99 17.61 -3.34
CA THR A 275 -21.83 16.44 -3.63
C THR A 275 -21.84 16.12 -5.13
N ALA A 276 -22.00 17.12 -5.99
CA ALA A 276 -21.95 16.95 -7.44
C ALA A 276 -20.59 16.43 -7.93
N PHE A 277 -19.49 16.90 -7.32
CA PHE A 277 -18.15 16.39 -7.61
C PHE A 277 -17.99 14.91 -7.24
N LEU A 278 -18.38 14.52 -6.02
CA LEU A 278 -18.32 13.13 -5.58
C LEU A 278 -19.19 12.22 -6.48
N GLN A 279 -20.38 12.69 -6.84
CA GLN A 279 -21.24 12.00 -7.80
C GLN A 279 -20.57 11.88 -9.17
N THR A 280 -19.90 12.92 -9.66
CA THR A 280 -19.18 12.89 -10.95
C THR A 280 -18.13 11.79 -10.95
N LEU A 281 -17.33 11.67 -9.88
CA LEU A 281 -16.36 10.58 -9.74
C LEU A 281 -17.04 9.20 -9.73
N LEU A 282 -18.15 9.04 -9.01
CA LEU A 282 -18.91 7.78 -9.00
C LEU A 282 -19.42 7.40 -10.40
N HIS A 283 -19.90 8.38 -11.19
CA HIS A 283 -20.32 8.17 -12.57
C HIS A 283 -19.17 7.75 -13.50
N LEU A 284 -17.92 8.17 -13.20
CA LEU A 284 -16.73 7.67 -13.90
C LEU A 284 -16.38 6.21 -13.55
N GLY A 285 -17.08 5.62 -12.58
CA GLY A 285 -16.89 4.23 -12.15
C GLY A 285 -15.76 4.04 -11.15
N VAL A 286 -15.14 5.12 -10.65
CA VAL A 286 -14.06 5.02 -9.66
C VAL A 286 -14.60 4.81 -8.25
N ASN A 287 -13.76 4.33 -7.35
CA ASN A 287 -14.10 4.14 -5.94
C ASN A 287 -13.68 5.37 -5.12
N LEU A 288 -14.51 5.73 -4.15
CA LEU A 288 -14.29 6.83 -3.23
C LEU A 288 -13.90 6.29 -1.87
N LEU A 289 -12.76 6.73 -1.35
CA LEU A 289 -12.28 6.32 -0.04
C LEU A 289 -12.38 7.47 0.98
N PHE A 290 -13.19 7.24 2.01
CA PHE A 290 -13.36 8.08 3.19
C PHE A 290 -12.51 7.51 4.32
N ASN A 291 -11.29 8.01 4.46
CA ASN A 291 -10.26 7.41 5.31
C ASN A 291 -9.79 8.29 6.46
N MET A 292 -10.46 9.42 6.74
CA MET A 292 -10.10 10.30 7.88
C MET A 292 -10.99 10.10 9.11
N ILE A 293 -11.70 8.96 9.18
CA ILE A 293 -12.62 8.64 10.26
C ILE A 293 -11.86 8.55 11.59
N GLY A 294 -12.36 9.26 12.60
CA GLY A 294 -11.75 9.35 13.93
C GLY A 294 -10.59 10.32 14.05
N LEU A 295 -10.05 10.87 12.95
CA LEU A 295 -8.89 11.76 13.03
C LEU A 295 -9.21 13.05 13.80
N SER A 296 -10.39 13.63 13.57
CA SER A 296 -10.84 14.87 14.24
C SER A 296 -11.02 14.72 15.76
N THR A 297 -11.10 13.49 16.28
CA THR A 297 -11.20 13.29 17.75
C THR A 297 -9.88 13.53 18.45
N VAL A 298 -8.74 13.42 17.76
CA VAL A 298 -7.40 13.55 18.35
C VAL A 298 -6.53 14.63 17.71
N SER A 299 -6.82 15.03 16.47
CA SER A 299 -6.01 15.98 15.71
C SER A 299 -6.89 17.02 15.02
N ASP A 300 -6.47 18.27 15.08
CA ASP A 300 -7.10 19.38 14.33
C ASP A 300 -6.42 19.55 12.96
N VAL A 301 -5.46 18.68 12.63
CA VAL A 301 -4.67 18.76 11.40
C VAL A 301 -4.60 17.40 10.71
N ALA A 302 -5.17 17.33 9.51
CA ALA A 302 -4.93 16.25 8.56
C ALA A 302 -3.65 16.52 7.77
N LEU A 303 -2.82 15.49 7.66
CA LEU A 303 -1.65 15.49 6.78
C LEU A 303 -1.99 14.66 5.54
N ILE A 304 -1.70 15.22 4.35
CA ILE A 304 -1.76 14.50 3.09
C ILE A 304 -0.39 14.60 2.42
N ASN A 305 0.16 13.44 2.06
CA ASN A 305 1.46 13.30 1.40
C ASN A 305 2.60 14.08 2.08
N PRO A 306 2.80 13.89 3.41
CA PRO A 306 3.71 14.73 4.20
C PRO A 306 5.19 14.61 3.82
N CYS A 307 5.57 13.62 3.01
CA CYS A 307 6.94 13.47 2.51
C CYS A 307 7.20 14.16 1.17
N ILE A 308 6.18 14.71 0.51
CA ILE A 308 6.40 15.50 -0.70
C ILE A 308 6.98 16.86 -0.32
N THR A 309 8.16 17.17 -0.86
CA THR A 309 9.01 18.33 -0.54
C THR A 309 8.45 19.70 -0.97
N ALA A 310 7.18 19.76 -1.38
CA ALA A 310 6.53 21.03 -1.66
C ALA A 310 6.47 21.87 -0.39
N SER A 311 6.75 23.18 -0.51
CA SER A 311 6.98 24.14 0.57
C SER A 311 5.84 24.27 1.61
N THR A 312 4.71 23.61 1.39
CA THR A 312 3.60 23.50 2.34
C THR A 312 3.02 22.09 2.24
N ALA A 313 3.34 21.20 3.18
CA ALA A 313 2.51 20.01 3.39
C ALA A 313 1.06 20.48 3.52
N ALA A 314 0.16 19.98 2.67
CA ALA A 314 -1.22 20.44 2.64
C ALA A 314 -1.90 20.03 3.96
N THR A 315 -1.94 20.97 4.90
CA THR A 315 -2.64 20.82 6.17
C THR A 315 -4.03 21.40 6.06
N PHE A 316 -5.01 20.71 6.64
CA PHE A 316 -6.36 21.23 6.79
C PHE A 316 -7.04 20.58 7.99
N GLU A 317 -8.13 21.18 8.48
CA GLU A 317 -8.90 20.60 9.57
C GLU A 317 -9.66 19.36 9.08
N PRO A 318 -9.44 18.17 9.68
CA PRO A 318 -10.17 16.97 9.28
C PRO A 318 -11.67 17.14 9.55
N PRO A 319 -12.54 16.66 8.64
CA PRO A 319 -13.98 16.67 8.88
C PRO A 319 -14.34 15.85 10.12
N ARG A 320 -15.42 16.26 10.80
CA ARG A 320 -15.98 15.49 11.91
C ARG A 320 -16.59 14.20 11.38
N ASP A 321 -16.53 13.13 12.17
CA ASP A 321 -17.15 11.84 11.83
C ASP A 321 -18.62 11.95 11.46
N ARG A 322 -19.38 12.83 12.12
CA ARG A 322 -20.80 13.07 11.79
C ARG A 322 -20.95 13.59 10.36
N THR A 323 -20.05 14.45 9.90
CA THR A 323 -20.05 14.98 8.53
C THR A 323 -19.72 13.88 7.53
N ILE A 324 -18.72 13.05 7.83
CA ILE A 324 -18.34 11.90 6.99
C ILE A 324 -19.51 10.90 6.91
N ALA A 325 -20.09 10.51 8.04
CA ALA A 325 -21.20 9.57 8.11
C ALA A 325 -22.44 10.07 7.35
N ASN A 326 -22.80 11.35 7.52
CA ASN A 326 -23.86 12.01 6.74
C ASN A 326 -23.59 11.91 5.23
N CYS A 327 -22.38 12.24 4.79
CA CYS A 327 -22.01 12.22 3.37
C CYS A 327 -22.10 10.80 2.79
N VAL A 328 -21.50 9.81 3.46
CA VAL A 328 -21.55 8.41 3.04
C VAL A 328 -22.99 7.92 2.94
N ALA A 329 -23.81 8.17 3.96
CA ALA A 329 -25.21 7.76 3.95
C ALA A 329 -26.01 8.45 2.84
N ARG A 330 -25.80 9.76 2.63
CA ARG A 330 -26.43 10.50 1.54
C ARG A 330 -26.07 9.92 0.18
N LEU A 331 -24.80 9.60 -0.08
CA LEU A 331 -24.37 9.01 -1.35
C LEU A 331 -25.02 7.64 -1.59
N ILE A 332 -25.19 6.83 -0.53
CA ILE A 332 -25.89 5.52 -0.61
C ILE A 332 -27.38 5.71 -0.88
N HIS A 333 -28.05 6.61 -0.16
CA HIS A 333 -29.49 6.84 -0.26
C HIS A 333 -29.92 7.53 -1.55
N GLN A 334 -29.08 8.40 -2.11
CA GLN A 334 -29.34 9.06 -3.40
C GLN A 334 -29.39 8.05 -4.55
N GLN A 335 -28.47 7.08 -4.56
CA GLN A 335 -28.42 6.05 -5.60
C GLN A 335 -27.76 4.79 -5.04
N GLY A 336 -28.57 3.75 -4.81
CA GLY A 336 -28.10 2.52 -4.16
C GLY A 336 -26.92 1.82 -4.83
N SER A 337 -26.69 2.02 -6.14
CA SER A 337 -25.51 1.49 -6.84
C SER A 337 -24.19 2.10 -6.34
N ASN A 338 -24.22 3.32 -5.79
CA ASN A 338 -23.04 4.00 -5.26
C ASN A 338 -22.40 3.21 -4.13
N LEU A 339 -23.19 2.46 -3.35
CA LEU A 339 -22.70 1.64 -2.24
C LEU A 339 -21.49 0.81 -2.64
N ASN A 340 -21.47 0.24 -3.85
CA ASN A 340 -20.40 -0.65 -4.30
C ASN A 340 -19.06 0.06 -4.56
N GLN A 341 -19.06 1.38 -4.65
CA GLN A 341 -17.89 2.21 -4.94
C GLN A 341 -17.38 2.98 -3.73
N LEU A 342 -18.03 2.83 -2.56
CA LEU A 342 -17.62 3.52 -1.34
C LEU A 342 -16.74 2.62 -0.48
N LEU A 343 -15.65 3.20 0.03
CA LEU A 343 -14.73 2.58 0.96
C LEU A 343 -14.58 3.49 2.18
N ILE A 344 -14.34 2.88 3.34
CA ILE A 344 -14.12 3.59 4.59
C ILE A 344 -12.87 3.04 5.31
N SER A 345 -12.09 3.91 5.95
CA SER A 345 -10.87 3.57 6.72
C SER A 345 -10.59 4.65 7.78
N THR A 346 -9.52 4.51 8.57
CA THR A 346 -9.15 5.46 9.63
C THR A 346 -7.88 6.27 9.34
N THR A 347 -7.02 5.81 8.42
CA THR A 347 -5.68 6.40 8.14
C THR A 347 -4.91 6.71 9.41
N LEU A 348 -4.49 5.66 10.09
CA LEU A 348 -3.58 5.75 11.21
C LEU A 348 -2.21 6.17 10.70
N GLN A 349 -1.86 7.45 10.92
CA GLN A 349 -0.59 8.07 10.52
C GLN A 349 0.07 8.87 11.65
N GLN A 350 -0.68 9.17 12.71
CA GLN A 350 -0.22 9.91 13.89
C GLN A 350 -0.25 8.97 15.10
N ARG A 351 0.79 8.98 15.93
CA ARG A 351 0.84 8.17 17.16
C ARG A 351 -0.31 8.51 18.09
N ILE A 352 -0.73 9.77 18.18
CA ILE A 352 -1.88 10.16 19.02
C ILE A 352 -3.20 9.52 18.56
N GLN A 353 -3.27 8.91 17.37
CA GLN A 353 -4.42 8.08 16.96
C GLN A 353 -4.45 6.70 17.64
N TYR A 354 -3.33 6.22 18.20
CA TYR A 354 -3.30 4.98 18.98
C TYR A 354 -4.15 5.07 20.25
N GLN A 355 -4.77 3.96 20.65
CA GLN A 355 -5.63 3.90 21.83
C GLN A 355 -4.89 4.29 23.10
N ARG A 356 -3.63 3.85 23.24
CA ARG A 356 -2.80 4.19 24.41
C ARG A 356 -2.54 5.69 24.59
N TYR A 357 -2.78 6.50 23.56
CA TYR A 357 -2.58 7.95 23.58
C TYR A 357 -3.90 8.73 23.49
N GLY A 358 -5.03 8.06 23.74
CA GLY A 358 -6.37 8.67 23.75
C GLY A 358 -7.08 8.67 22.39
N GLY A 359 -6.48 8.05 21.37
CA GLY A 359 -7.11 7.84 20.08
C GLY A 359 -7.95 6.58 19.98
N GLY A 360 -8.38 6.28 18.76
CA GLY A 360 -9.25 5.14 18.46
C GLY A 360 -8.53 3.85 18.08
N GLY A 361 -7.28 3.96 17.65
CA GLY A 361 -6.51 2.89 17.02
C GLY A 361 -7.17 2.35 15.75
N TYR A 362 -6.72 1.19 15.31
CA TYR A 362 -7.28 0.49 14.15
C TYR A 362 -8.72 0.00 14.35
N ALA A 363 -9.13 -0.23 15.60
CA ALA A 363 -10.47 -0.74 15.92
C ALA A 363 -11.56 0.34 15.92
N TYR A 364 -11.20 1.61 15.68
CA TYR A 364 -12.14 2.74 15.81
C TYR A 364 -13.36 2.62 14.91
N LEU A 365 -13.17 2.13 13.69
CA LEU A 365 -14.23 1.97 12.70
C LEU A 365 -15.34 1.05 13.22
N ASP A 366 -14.97 -0.11 13.76
CA ASP A 366 -15.93 -1.08 14.28
C ASP A 366 -16.48 -0.69 15.65
N THR A 367 -15.65 -0.09 16.52
CA THR A 367 -16.06 0.23 17.89
C THR A 367 -16.97 1.46 17.96
N PHE A 368 -16.67 2.51 17.19
CA PHE A 368 -17.32 3.82 17.35
C PHE A 368 -18.06 4.27 16.09
N PHE A 369 -17.40 4.23 14.92
CA PHE A 369 -18.00 4.80 13.71
C PHE A 369 -19.18 3.99 13.20
N LYS A 370 -19.11 2.65 13.29
CA LYS A 370 -20.20 1.72 13.01
C LYS A 370 -21.52 2.12 13.68
N GLN A 371 -21.48 2.44 14.98
CA GLN A 371 -22.67 2.83 15.72
C GLN A 371 -23.32 4.09 15.14
N ARG A 372 -22.52 5.04 14.63
CA ARG A 372 -23.05 6.25 13.99
C ARG A 372 -23.82 5.92 12.71
N LEU A 373 -23.26 5.06 11.86
CA LEU A 373 -23.92 4.66 10.61
C LEU A 373 -25.22 3.89 10.88
N LEU A 374 -25.19 2.93 11.81
CA LEU A 374 -26.34 2.09 12.12
C LEU A 374 -27.46 2.86 12.83
N GLN A 375 -27.14 3.70 13.82
CA GLN A 375 -28.15 4.30 14.71
C GLN A 375 -28.68 5.66 14.22
N HIS A 376 -27.92 6.37 13.39
CA HIS A 376 -28.27 7.76 13.02
C HIS A 376 -28.52 7.98 11.54
N HIS A 377 -28.23 6.99 10.68
CA HIS A 377 -28.24 7.18 9.23
C HIS A 377 -28.93 6.05 8.45
N ASP A 378 -29.64 5.16 9.15
CA ASP A 378 -30.41 4.05 8.56
C ASP A 378 -29.58 3.17 7.61
N ILE A 379 -28.29 3.00 7.89
CA ILE A 379 -27.44 2.05 7.18
C ILE A 379 -27.63 0.67 7.82
N SER A 380 -27.99 -0.32 7.00
CA SER A 380 -28.13 -1.70 7.45
C SER A 380 -26.77 -2.37 7.69
N ASP A 381 -26.76 -3.43 8.50
CA ASP A 381 -25.55 -4.26 8.71
C ASP A 381 -24.98 -4.82 7.40
N THR A 382 -25.83 -5.20 6.44
CA THR A 382 -25.39 -5.68 5.13
C THR A 382 -24.68 -4.59 4.33
N GLN A 383 -25.19 -3.35 4.35
CA GLN A 383 -24.52 -2.22 3.70
C GLN A 383 -23.20 -1.90 4.38
N LEU A 384 -23.15 -1.95 5.72
CA LEU A 384 -21.91 -1.76 6.46
C LEU A 384 -20.88 -2.85 6.15
N GLN A 385 -21.30 -4.12 6.07
CA GLN A 385 -20.45 -5.22 5.65
C GLN A 385 -19.94 -5.02 4.22
N GLN A 386 -20.77 -4.49 3.32
CA GLN A 386 -20.34 -4.15 1.97
C GLN A 386 -19.25 -3.06 1.98
N LEU A 387 -19.42 -2.00 2.77
CA LEU A 387 -18.44 -0.90 2.90
C LEU A 387 -17.09 -1.38 3.48
N THR A 388 -17.15 -2.21 4.52
CA THR A 388 -15.98 -2.60 5.33
C THR A 388 -15.30 -3.88 4.85
N THR A 389 -15.98 -4.70 4.05
CA THR A 389 -15.50 -6.02 3.64
C THR A 389 -15.75 -6.27 2.16
N GLY A 390 -17.00 -6.19 1.68
CA GLY A 390 -17.37 -6.57 0.31
C GLY A 390 -16.61 -5.78 -0.76
N ASN A 391 -16.69 -4.46 -0.72
CA ASN A 391 -16.02 -3.55 -1.66
C ASN A 391 -14.49 -3.69 -1.63
N PRO A 392 -13.81 -3.57 -0.48
CA PRO A 392 -12.35 -3.68 -0.45
C PRO A 392 -11.86 -5.08 -0.85
N LEU A 393 -12.56 -6.16 -0.49
CA LEU A 393 -12.19 -7.50 -0.96
C LEU A 393 -12.35 -7.64 -2.48
N ARG A 394 -13.40 -7.10 -3.08
CA ARG A 394 -13.57 -7.07 -4.55
C ARG A 394 -12.41 -6.36 -5.25
N LEU A 395 -11.85 -5.31 -4.64
CA LEU A 395 -10.68 -4.61 -5.15
C LEU A 395 -9.41 -5.46 -5.03
N LEU A 396 -9.13 -5.97 -3.83
CA LEU A 396 -7.88 -6.64 -3.46
C LEU A 396 -7.78 -8.09 -3.94
N SER A 397 -8.90 -8.70 -4.35
CA SER A 397 -8.96 -10.09 -4.83
C SER A 397 -8.59 -10.23 -6.31
N TRP A 398 -7.45 -9.67 -6.73
CA TRP A 398 -7.01 -9.66 -8.12
C TRP A 398 -5.88 -10.65 -8.42
N TYR A 399 -5.07 -11.01 -7.43
CA TYR A 399 -3.82 -11.72 -7.67
C TYR A 399 -4.06 -13.15 -8.14
N ALA A 400 -3.43 -13.47 -9.28
CA ALA A 400 -3.24 -14.80 -9.81
C ALA A 400 -1.72 -15.01 -10.01
N PRO A 401 -1.12 -16.05 -9.40
CA PRO A 401 0.27 -16.39 -9.64
C PRO A 401 0.53 -16.55 -11.15
N PRO A 402 1.64 -16.02 -11.67
CA PRO A 402 2.02 -16.28 -13.04
C PRO A 402 2.16 -17.79 -13.23
N ALA A 403 1.84 -18.28 -14.43
CA ALA A 403 2.09 -19.68 -14.77
C ALA A 403 3.55 -20.00 -14.47
N ALA A 404 3.80 -21.14 -13.82
CA ALA A 404 5.16 -21.60 -13.65
C ALA A 404 5.82 -21.63 -15.04
N PRO A 405 7.02 -21.07 -15.21
CA PRO A 405 7.68 -21.12 -16.50
C PRO A 405 7.74 -22.59 -16.92
N ASP A 406 7.47 -22.86 -18.20
CA ASP A 406 7.70 -24.18 -18.77
C ASP A 406 9.18 -24.47 -18.55
N VAL A 407 9.49 -25.28 -17.53
CA VAL A 407 10.85 -25.72 -17.28
C VAL A 407 11.24 -26.45 -18.56
N PRO A 408 12.27 -26.00 -19.32
CA PRO A 408 12.76 -26.76 -20.44
C PRO A 408 13.40 -28.00 -19.86
N LYS A 409 12.59 -29.03 -19.61
CA LYS A 409 13.03 -30.33 -19.13
C LYS A 409 13.59 -31.07 -20.33
N GLU A 410 14.74 -30.61 -20.82
CA GLU A 410 15.58 -31.43 -21.68
C GLU A 410 16.19 -32.52 -20.79
N TYR A 411 15.38 -33.52 -20.42
CA TYR A 411 15.89 -34.69 -19.76
C TYR A 411 16.94 -35.32 -20.68
N LEU A 412 18.15 -35.49 -20.16
CA LEU A 412 19.19 -36.24 -20.84
C LEU A 412 19.07 -37.70 -20.46
N LYS A 413 19.32 -38.60 -21.41
CA LYS A 413 19.35 -40.04 -21.14
C LYS A 413 20.75 -40.45 -20.71
N CYS A 414 20.91 -41.00 -19.51
CA CYS A 414 22.20 -41.50 -19.07
C CYS A 414 22.64 -42.68 -19.93
N SER A 415 23.82 -42.61 -20.53
CA SER A 415 24.33 -43.68 -21.39
C SER A 415 24.49 -45.02 -20.66
N ILE A 416 24.68 -45.00 -19.33
CA ILE A 416 24.96 -46.20 -18.50
C ILE A 416 23.72 -46.83 -17.90
N CYS A 417 22.91 -46.08 -17.15
CA CYS A 417 21.70 -46.64 -16.55
C CYS A 417 20.48 -46.53 -17.46
N LYS A 418 20.59 -45.83 -18.60
CA LYS A 418 19.53 -45.56 -19.57
C LYS A 418 18.30 -44.85 -18.96
N GLN A 419 18.42 -44.32 -17.75
CA GLN A 419 17.40 -43.48 -17.13
C GLN A 419 17.56 -42.03 -17.57
N ASP A 420 16.43 -41.40 -17.78
CA ASP A 420 16.30 -39.98 -18.05
C ASP A 420 16.58 -39.20 -16.76
N PHE A 421 17.34 -38.12 -16.85
CA PHE A 421 17.70 -37.28 -15.71
C PHE A 421 17.75 -35.80 -16.11
N GLU A 422 17.52 -34.92 -15.15
CA GLU A 422 17.57 -33.48 -15.37
C GLU A 422 19.03 -32.98 -15.38
N PRO A 423 19.48 -32.26 -16.43
CA PRO A 423 20.87 -31.82 -16.53
C PRO A 423 21.17 -30.64 -15.60
N ILE A 424 21.37 -30.92 -14.32
CA ILE A 424 21.82 -29.94 -13.33
C ILE A 424 23.33 -29.73 -13.49
N VAL A 425 23.76 -28.53 -13.91
CA VAL A 425 25.17 -28.19 -14.13
C VAL A 425 26.00 -28.52 -12.88
N GLY A 426 27.01 -29.38 -13.03
CA GLY A 426 27.88 -29.84 -11.93
C GLY A 426 27.45 -31.17 -11.29
N GLU A 427 26.23 -31.65 -11.53
CA GLU A 427 25.74 -32.94 -10.99
C GLU A 427 25.82 -34.08 -12.01
N TYR A 428 25.86 -33.76 -13.29
CA TYR A 428 26.06 -34.72 -14.37
C TYR A 428 27.43 -34.55 -15.03
N PHE A 429 27.86 -35.59 -15.74
CA PHE A 429 29.17 -35.61 -16.39
C PHE A 429 28.99 -35.95 -17.86
N THR A 430 29.81 -35.33 -18.71
CA THR A 430 30.00 -35.71 -20.10
C THR A 430 31.44 -36.12 -20.29
N LYS A 431 31.69 -37.29 -20.88
CA LYS A 431 33.05 -37.74 -21.23
C LYS A 431 33.00 -38.57 -22.50
N PHE A 432 33.81 -38.17 -23.49
CA PHE A 432 33.71 -38.66 -24.86
C PHE A 432 32.31 -38.35 -25.45
N ALA A 433 31.64 -39.33 -26.04
CA ALA A 433 30.28 -39.22 -26.56
C ALA A 433 29.19 -39.66 -25.55
N TYR A 434 29.54 -39.82 -24.27
CA TYR A 434 28.62 -40.36 -23.25
C TYR A 434 28.22 -39.34 -22.20
N THR A 435 26.98 -39.46 -21.76
CA THR A 435 26.35 -38.62 -20.73
C THR A 435 26.02 -39.46 -19.50
N TYR A 436 26.42 -39.00 -18.32
CA TYR A 436 26.26 -39.72 -17.05
C TYR A 436 25.41 -38.90 -16.08
N CYS A 437 24.33 -39.47 -15.55
CA CYS A 437 23.48 -38.83 -14.53
C CYS A 437 24.17 -38.58 -13.17
N GLY A 438 25.45 -38.92 -13.04
CA GLY A 438 26.23 -38.70 -11.83
C GLY A 438 27.50 -39.53 -11.76
N THR A 439 28.28 -39.30 -10.70
CA THR A 439 29.59 -39.95 -10.48
C THR A 439 29.51 -41.46 -10.40
N LYS A 440 28.39 -42.03 -9.93
CA LYS A 440 28.16 -43.49 -9.86
C LYS A 440 28.18 -44.12 -11.26
N CYS A 441 27.47 -43.56 -12.22
CA CYS A 441 27.43 -44.03 -13.60
C CYS A 441 28.77 -43.85 -14.31
N LEU A 442 29.43 -42.70 -14.10
CA LEU A 442 30.77 -42.45 -14.61
C LEU A 442 31.79 -43.48 -14.08
N ARG A 443 31.81 -43.75 -12.77
CA ARG A 443 32.70 -44.75 -12.16
C ARG A 443 32.42 -46.15 -12.66
N ARG A 444 31.15 -46.51 -12.87
CA ARG A 444 30.75 -47.81 -13.43
C ARG A 444 31.30 -48.00 -14.85
N HIS A 445 31.27 -46.96 -15.68
CA HIS A 445 31.85 -47.00 -17.02
C HIS A 445 33.38 -47.06 -17.01
N SER A 446 34.00 -46.25 -16.14
CA SER A 446 35.45 -46.23 -15.95
C SER A 446 36.01 -47.61 -15.59
N ARG A 447 35.34 -48.35 -14.70
CA ARG A 447 35.72 -49.74 -14.33
C ARG A 447 35.64 -50.74 -15.48
N ARG A 448 34.88 -50.43 -16.54
CA ARG A 448 34.80 -51.23 -17.77
C ARG A 448 35.79 -50.76 -18.84
N GLY A 449 36.72 -49.87 -18.49
CA GLY A 449 37.71 -49.32 -19.42
C GLY A 449 37.12 -48.40 -20.49
N PHE A 450 35.95 -47.79 -20.23
CA PHE A 450 35.22 -46.99 -21.22
C PHE A 450 34.95 -47.73 -22.54
N THR A 451 34.77 -49.06 -22.46
CA THR A 451 34.39 -49.89 -23.61
C THR A 451 33.09 -49.39 -24.23
N PRO A 452 32.96 -49.40 -25.58
CA PRO A 452 31.73 -48.99 -26.23
C PRO A 452 30.52 -49.69 -25.62
N LEU A 453 29.49 -48.92 -25.30
CA LEU A 453 28.24 -49.49 -24.81
C LEU A 453 27.46 -50.02 -26.02
N ASP A 454 26.90 -51.21 -25.89
CA ASP A 454 25.99 -51.74 -26.91
C ASP A 454 24.87 -50.70 -27.18
N PRO A 455 24.51 -50.47 -28.45
CA PRO A 455 23.60 -49.41 -28.86
C PRO A 455 22.29 -49.39 -28.03
#